data_AF-A0A1B2J084-F1
#
_entry.id   AF-A0A1B2J084-F1
#
_cell.length_a   1.000
_cell.length_b   1.000
_cell.length_c   1.000
_cell.angle_alpha   90.00
_cell.angle_beta   90.00
_cell.angle_gamma   90.00
#
_symmetry.space_group_name_H-M   'P 1'
#
loop_
_entity.id
_entity.type
_entity.pdbx_description
1 polymer ?
#
loop_
_entity_poly.entity_id
_entity_poly.type
_entity_poly.pdbx_seq_one_letter_code
_entity_poly.pdbx_strand_id
1 'polypeptide(L)'
;MGVTLTIVIAVIVAFIVYMLVHRLIVRRTTQNAQEAALNQTNVAVKASLQRLVDDRFISEPAEFVKSTINPDGWGRGVMAFEYVIKLDHVTDDQLPILRQRLNHILAEFTEDYKIASADGAQQSAFFITDIWRHETRIHMSIAYLVNEATVEYLQDLHRLEHPEKEDRAE
;
A
#
# COMPACT_ATOMS: atom_id res chain seq x y z
N MET A 1 -4.35 56.59 1.43
CA MET A 1 -4.54 55.48 2.39
C MET A 1 -5.49 54.39 1.88
N GLY A 2 -6.50 54.68 1.03
CA GLY A 2 -7.40 53.65 0.50
C GLY A 2 -6.76 52.70 -0.52
N VAL A 3 -6.01 53.21 -1.50
CA VAL A 3 -5.43 52.40 -2.59
C VAL A 3 -4.41 51.36 -2.09
N THR A 4 -3.55 51.74 -1.14
CA THR A 4 -2.57 50.83 -0.52
C THR A 4 -3.26 49.68 0.21
N LEU A 5 -4.36 49.96 0.94
CA LEU A 5 -5.15 48.94 1.62
C LEU A 5 -5.81 47.99 0.63
N THR A 6 -6.36 48.51 -0.47
CA THR A 6 -6.97 47.69 -1.52
C THR A 6 -5.96 46.76 -2.19
N ILE A 7 -4.74 47.22 -2.46
CA ILE A 7 -3.66 46.40 -3.03
C ILE A 7 -3.28 45.27 -2.06
N VAL A 8 -3.11 45.58 -0.77
CA VAL A 8 -2.78 44.57 0.26
C VAL A 8 -3.87 43.50 0.36
N ILE A 9 -5.14 43.90 0.38
CA ILE A 9 -6.27 42.96 0.40
C ILE A 9 -6.29 42.08 -0.85
N ALA A 10 -6.07 42.66 -2.03
CA ALA A 10 -6.02 41.91 -3.29
C ALA A 10 -4.91 40.85 -3.28
N VAL A 11 -3.73 41.18 -2.76
CA VAL A 11 -2.60 40.23 -2.62
C VAL A 11 -2.94 39.11 -1.64
N ILE A 12 -3.55 39.42 -0.49
CA ILE A 12 -3.98 38.41 0.49
C ILE A 12 -5.01 37.46 -0.13
N VAL A 13 -6.01 38.00 -0.83
CA VAL A 13 -7.04 37.20 -1.50
C VAL A 13 -6.42 36.31 -2.58
N ALA A 14 -5.52 36.84 -3.41
CA ALA A 14 -4.81 36.05 -4.43
C ALA A 14 -3.98 34.91 -3.79
N PHE A 15 -3.31 35.18 -2.67
CA PHE A 15 -2.55 34.16 -1.93
C PHE A 15 -3.46 33.07 -1.34
N ILE A 16 -4.61 33.44 -0.75
CA ILE A 16 -5.60 32.48 -0.24
C ILE A 16 -6.15 31.61 -1.37
N VAL A 17 -6.49 32.22 -2.52
CA VAL A 17 -6.98 31.49 -3.69
C VAL A 17 -5.92 30.52 -4.22
N TYR A 18 -4.66 30.96 -4.33
CA TYR A 18 -3.55 30.09 -4.71
C TYR A 18 -3.40 28.89 -3.77
N MET A 19 -3.40 29.13 -2.45
CA MET A 19 -3.31 28.08 -1.43
C MET A 19 -4.48 27.08 -1.51
N LEU A 20 -5.70 27.57 -1.73
CA LEU A 20 -6.89 26.71 -1.88
C LEU A 20 -6.81 25.85 -3.14
N VAL A 21 -6.48 26.44 -4.29
CA VAL A 21 -6.33 25.72 -5.56
C VAL A 21 -5.23 24.68 -5.46
N HIS A 22 -4.04 25.06 -4.95
CA HIS A 22 -2.94 24.13 -4.76
C HIS A 22 -3.33 22.96 -3.85
N ARG A 23 -3.99 23.25 -2.72
CA ARG A 23 -4.46 22.21 -1.79
C ARG A 23 -5.51 21.28 -2.42
N LEU A 24 -6.43 21.80 -3.23
CA LEU A 24 -7.47 21.00 -3.89
C LEU A 24 -6.91 20.12 -5.01
N ILE A 25 -5.99 20.65 -5.83
CA ILE A 25 -5.35 19.90 -6.92
C ILE A 25 -4.52 18.76 -6.33
N VAL A 26 -3.64 19.06 -5.37
CA VAL A 26 -2.75 18.05 -4.75
C VAL A 26 -3.55 16.94 -4.07
N ARG A 27 -4.64 17.29 -3.37
CA ARG A 27 -5.50 16.27 -2.73
C ARG A 27 -6.17 15.34 -3.73
N ARG A 28 -6.69 15.86 -4.84
CA ARG A 28 -7.34 15.05 -5.89
C ARG A 28 -6.34 14.13 -6.59
N THR A 29 -5.13 14.62 -6.88
CA THR A 29 -4.10 13.77 -7.49
C THR A 29 -3.70 12.62 -6.57
N THR A 30 -3.59 12.87 -5.26
CA THR A 30 -3.28 11.80 -4.29
C THR A 30 -4.40 10.77 -4.18
N GLN A 31 -5.67 11.20 -4.12
CA GLN A 31 -6.80 10.28 -4.05
C GLN A 31 -6.90 9.40 -5.30
N ASN A 32 -6.84 10.00 -6.49
CA ASN A 32 -6.88 9.26 -7.74
C ASN A 32 -5.70 8.28 -7.87
N ALA A 33 -4.50 8.66 -7.41
CA ALA A 33 -3.35 7.79 -7.39
C ALA A 33 -3.54 6.60 -6.43
N GLN A 34 -4.10 6.82 -5.23
CA GLN A 34 -4.41 5.74 -4.30
C GLN A 34 -5.48 4.79 -4.82
N GLU A 35 -6.51 5.30 -5.50
CA GLU A 35 -7.53 4.46 -6.15
C GLU A 35 -6.94 3.64 -7.30
N ALA A 36 -6.09 4.24 -8.14
CA ALA A 36 -5.40 3.53 -9.20
C ALA A 36 -4.48 2.42 -8.64
N ALA A 37 -3.71 2.75 -7.59
CA ALA A 37 -2.86 1.80 -6.88
C ALA A 37 -3.67 0.66 -6.25
N LEU A 38 -4.82 0.96 -5.64
CA LEU A 38 -5.72 -0.05 -5.09
C LEU A 38 -6.23 -0.98 -6.20
N ASN A 39 -6.64 -0.43 -7.34
CA ASN A 39 -7.12 -1.22 -8.48
C ASN A 39 -6.03 -2.12 -9.05
N GLN A 40 -4.81 -1.61 -9.18
CA GLN A 40 -3.68 -2.42 -9.64
C GLN A 40 -3.35 -3.55 -8.65
N THR A 41 -3.35 -3.24 -7.36
CA THR A 41 -3.12 -4.23 -6.30
C THR A 41 -4.25 -5.27 -6.26
N ASN A 42 -5.50 -4.88 -6.47
CA ASN A 42 -6.65 -5.79 -6.57
C ASN A 42 -6.46 -6.81 -7.70
N VAL A 43 -5.95 -6.39 -8.86
CA VAL A 43 -5.66 -7.29 -9.99
C VAL A 43 -4.57 -8.29 -9.60
N ALA A 44 -3.46 -7.81 -9.03
CA ALA A 44 -2.34 -8.66 -8.60
C ALA A 44 -2.76 -9.66 -7.52
N VAL A 45 -3.54 -9.22 -6.51
CA VAL A 45 -4.03 -10.09 -5.43
C VAL A 45 -4.98 -11.16 -5.97
N LYS A 46 -5.94 -10.79 -6.82
CA LYS A 46 -6.86 -11.77 -7.42
C LYS A 46 -6.11 -12.81 -8.26
N ALA A 47 -5.15 -12.36 -9.07
CA ALA A 47 -4.30 -13.27 -9.84
C ALA A 47 -3.48 -14.20 -8.93
N SER A 48 -2.95 -13.67 -7.83
CA SER A 48 -2.15 -14.46 -6.88
C SER A 48 -2.97 -15.49 -6.13
N LEU A 49 -4.18 -15.13 -5.70
CA LEU A 49 -5.13 -16.06 -5.07
C LEU A 49 -5.56 -17.15 -6.04
N GLN A 50 -5.79 -16.82 -7.31
CA GLN A 50 -6.10 -17.81 -8.33
C GLN A 50 -4.93 -18.77 -8.54
N ARG A 51 -3.70 -18.26 -8.62
CA ARG A 51 -2.50 -19.09 -8.79
C ARG A 51 -2.27 -20.05 -7.62
N LEU A 52 -2.64 -19.67 -6.39
CA LEU A 52 -2.62 -20.61 -5.26
C LEU A 52 -3.57 -21.81 -5.44
N VAL A 53 -4.71 -21.61 -6.12
CA VAL A 53 -5.63 -22.71 -6.47
C VAL A 53 -5.00 -23.59 -7.54
N ASP A 54 -4.42 -22.97 -8.57
CA ASP A 54 -3.80 -23.67 -9.70
C ASP A 54 -2.60 -24.54 -9.23
N ASP A 55 -1.83 -24.03 -8.27
CA ASP A 55 -0.72 -24.74 -7.60
C ASP A 55 -1.18 -25.78 -6.57
N ARG A 56 -2.49 -25.93 -6.36
CA ARG A 56 -3.13 -26.81 -5.36
C ARG A 56 -2.68 -26.54 -3.92
N PHE A 57 -2.26 -25.31 -3.63
CA PHE A 57 -1.95 -24.90 -2.26
C PHE A 57 -3.23 -24.69 -1.45
N ILE A 58 -4.28 -24.16 -2.10
CA ILE A 58 -5.64 -24.10 -1.56
C ILE A 58 -6.58 -24.89 -2.48
N SER A 59 -7.58 -25.53 -1.88
CA SER A 59 -8.52 -26.38 -2.62
C SER A 59 -9.59 -25.61 -3.38
N GLU A 60 -9.93 -24.41 -2.90
CA GLU A 60 -10.98 -23.57 -3.43
C GLU A 60 -10.52 -22.11 -3.52
N PRO A 61 -11.05 -21.33 -4.48
CA PRO A 61 -10.75 -19.90 -4.57
C PRO A 61 -11.11 -19.18 -3.27
N ALA A 62 -10.19 -18.36 -2.78
CA ALA A 62 -10.46 -17.52 -1.62
C ALA A 62 -11.62 -16.55 -1.92
N GLU A 63 -12.59 -16.44 -1.02
CA GLU A 63 -13.66 -15.45 -1.15
C GLU A 63 -13.09 -14.07 -0.84
N PHE A 64 -13.03 -13.20 -1.84
CA PHE A 64 -12.61 -11.81 -1.66
C PHE A 64 -13.73 -11.00 -1.01
N VAL A 65 -13.57 -10.60 0.25
CA VAL A 65 -14.61 -9.89 1.00
C VAL A 65 -14.51 -8.39 0.79
N LYS A 66 -13.30 -7.83 0.94
CA LYS A 66 -13.11 -6.37 0.93
C LYS A 66 -11.66 -6.00 0.60
N SER A 67 -11.48 -4.88 -0.08
CA SER A 67 -10.25 -4.11 -0.02
C SER A 67 -10.53 -2.66 0.36
N THR A 68 -9.65 -2.06 1.16
CA THR A 68 -9.85 -0.70 1.69
C THR A 68 -8.55 0.09 1.60
N ILE A 69 -8.66 1.35 1.16
CA ILE A 69 -7.59 2.34 1.35
C ILE A 69 -7.58 2.74 2.81
N ASN A 70 -6.44 2.61 3.49
CA ASN A 70 -6.26 3.11 4.84
C ASN A 70 -5.29 4.32 4.81
N PRO A 71 -5.74 5.52 4.43
CA PRO A 71 -4.84 6.66 4.27
C PRO A 71 -4.39 7.27 5.60
N ASP A 72 -5.14 7.07 6.69
CA ASP A 72 -4.93 7.80 7.95
C ASP A 72 -3.95 7.11 8.90
N GLY A 73 -3.71 5.80 8.76
CA GLY A 73 -2.84 5.04 9.66
C GLY A 73 -1.35 5.06 9.32
N TRP A 74 -1.00 5.27 8.05
CA TRP A 74 0.36 4.97 7.55
C TRP A 74 1.17 6.23 7.19
N GLY A 75 0.56 7.41 7.12
CA GLY A 75 1.24 8.65 6.77
C GLY A 75 1.01 9.10 5.33
N ARG A 76 1.42 10.34 5.02
CA ARG A 76 1.04 11.02 3.78
C ARG A 76 1.69 10.36 2.57
N GLY A 77 0.85 9.87 1.65
CA GLY A 77 1.31 9.32 0.37
C GLY A 77 1.71 7.86 0.41
N VAL A 78 1.63 7.19 1.57
CA VAL A 78 1.84 5.75 1.66
C VAL A 78 0.70 5.01 0.95
N MET A 79 1.05 4.03 0.13
CA MET A 79 0.14 3.19 -0.64
C MET A 79 0.08 1.80 0.00
N ALA A 80 -0.60 1.71 1.14
CA ALA A 80 -0.86 0.46 1.84
C ALA A 80 -2.37 0.20 1.90
N PHE A 81 -2.75 -1.05 1.67
CA PHE A 81 -4.15 -1.46 1.52
C PHE A 81 -4.43 -2.67 2.38
N GLU A 82 -5.60 -2.65 3.03
CA GLU A 82 -6.09 -3.79 3.79
C GLU A 82 -6.98 -4.65 2.92
N TYR A 83 -6.74 -5.96 2.94
CA TYR A 83 -7.50 -6.98 2.25
C TYR A 83 -8.09 -7.95 3.25
N VAL A 84 -9.36 -8.31 3.03
CA VAL A 84 -10.06 -9.31 3.83
C VAL A 84 -10.54 -10.42 2.91
N ILE A 85 -10.12 -11.64 3.20
CA ILE A 85 -10.50 -12.85 2.46
C ILE A 85 -11.06 -13.91 3.41
N LYS A 86 -11.84 -14.86 2.89
CA LYS A 86 -12.19 -16.08 3.61
C LYS A 86 -11.53 -17.29 2.98
N LEU A 87 -10.94 -18.11 3.84
CA LEU A 87 -10.24 -19.35 3.52
C LEU A 87 -10.45 -20.30 4.71
N ASP A 88 -11.35 -21.27 4.53
CA ASP A 88 -11.80 -22.17 5.59
C ASP A 88 -10.78 -23.29 5.89
N HIS A 89 -9.87 -23.57 4.95
CA HIS A 89 -8.92 -24.68 5.03
C HIS A 89 -7.50 -24.29 5.45
N VAL A 90 -7.27 -23.01 5.74
CA VAL A 90 -5.97 -22.52 6.22
C VAL A 90 -6.04 -22.33 7.72
N THR A 91 -5.07 -22.87 8.48
CA THR A 91 -4.95 -22.64 9.93
C THR A 91 -4.06 -21.44 10.25
N ASP A 92 -4.05 -20.99 11.50
CA ASP A 92 -3.21 -19.85 11.92
C ASP A 92 -1.71 -20.13 11.77
N ASP A 93 -1.27 -21.35 12.05
CA ASP A 93 0.11 -21.80 11.86
C ASP A 93 0.56 -21.77 10.39
N GLN A 94 -0.39 -21.80 9.45
CA GLN A 94 -0.13 -21.75 8.02
C GLN A 94 -0.09 -20.32 7.47
N LEU A 95 -0.50 -19.30 8.24
CA LEU A 95 -0.52 -17.91 7.77
C LEU A 95 0.88 -17.39 7.38
N PRO A 96 1.97 -17.65 8.13
CA PRO A 96 3.30 -17.23 7.71
C PRO A 96 3.72 -17.85 6.38
N ILE A 97 3.36 -19.13 6.15
CA ILE A 97 3.66 -19.86 4.92
C ILE A 97 2.83 -19.30 3.75
N LEU A 98 1.55 -19.04 3.99
CA LEU A 98 0.65 -18.40 3.03
C LEU A 98 1.18 -17.03 2.61
N ARG A 99 1.61 -16.19 3.56
CA ARG A 99 2.23 -14.89 3.27
C ARG A 99 3.47 -15.04 2.42
N GLN A 100 4.38 -15.95 2.77
CA GLN A 100 5.60 -16.18 2.01
C GLN A 100 5.28 -16.59 0.56
N ARG A 101 4.33 -17.51 0.36
CA ARG A 101 3.91 -17.95 -0.99
C ARG A 101 3.26 -16.83 -1.79
N LEU A 102 2.34 -16.08 -1.18
CA LEU A 102 1.71 -14.95 -1.85
C LEU A 102 2.73 -13.88 -2.24
N ASN A 103 3.69 -13.56 -1.36
CA ASN A 103 4.78 -12.63 -1.68
C ASN A 103 5.64 -13.13 -2.85
N HIS A 104 5.91 -14.43 -2.91
CA HIS A 104 6.61 -15.02 -4.04
C HIS A 104 5.82 -14.90 -5.34
N ILE A 105 4.53 -15.25 -5.34
CA ILE A 105 3.66 -15.13 -6.53
C ILE A 105 3.50 -13.67 -6.96
N LEU A 106 3.40 -12.73 -6.01
CA LEU A 106 3.33 -11.30 -6.31
C LEU A 106 4.63 -10.77 -6.93
N ALA A 107 5.79 -11.31 -6.53
CA ALA A 107 7.07 -10.98 -7.15
C ALA A 107 7.10 -11.49 -8.60
N GLU A 108 6.70 -12.73 -8.85
CA GLU A 108 6.57 -13.28 -10.21
C GLU A 108 5.60 -12.45 -11.06
N PHE A 109 4.44 -12.07 -10.49
CA PHE A 109 3.48 -11.19 -11.16
C PHE A 109 4.09 -9.82 -11.52
N THR A 110 4.90 -9.24 -10.63
CA THR A 110 5.59 -7.98 -10.91
C THR A 110 6.53 -8.13 -12.09
N GLU A 111 7.29 -9.21 -12.15
CA GLU A 111 8.24 -9.51 -13.23
C GLU A 111 7.53 -9.77 -14.56
N ASP A 112 6.52 -10.64 -14.57
CA ASP A 112 5.74 -11.03 -15.75
C ASP A 112 5.08 -9.81 -16.42
N TYR A 113 4.55 -8.89 -15.61
CA TYR A 113 3.86 -7.68 -16.09
C TYR A 113 4.77 -6.45 -16.15
N LYS A 114 6.08 -6.60 -15.85
CA LYS A 114 7.09 -5.53 -15.87
C LYS A 114 6.67 -4.28 -15.10
N ILE A 115 6.09 -4.48 -13.92
CA ILE A 115 5.62 -3.38 -13.08
C ILE A 115 6.83 -2.77 -12.39
N ALA A 116 7.10 -1.49 -12.67
CA ALA A 116 8.22 -0.79 -12.06
C ALA A 116 7.97 -0.57 -10.56
N SER A 117 8.97 -0.87 -9.74
CA SER A 117 9.02 -0.51 -8.32
C SER A 117 9.90 0.73 -8.12
N ALA A 118 9.68 1.46 -7.03
CA ALA A 118 10.57 2.54 -6.62
C ALA A 118 11.96 1.99 -6.23
N ASP A 119 12.97 2.85 -6.31
CA ASP A 119 14.32 2.50 -5.87
C ASP A 119 14.32 2.09 -4.39
N GLY A 120 15.08 1.04 -4.05
CA GLY A 120 15.11 0.48 -2.70
C GLY A 120 13.95 -0.46 -2.34
N ALA A 121 12.99 -0.67 -3.24
CA ALA A 121 11.97 -1.71 -3.08
C ALA A 121 12.59 -3.12 -3.20
N GLN A 122 12.12 -4.05 -2.36
CA GLN A 122 12.57 -5.44 -2.37
C GLN A 122 11.83 -6.23 -3.45
N GLN A 123 12.47 -6.45 -4.60
CA GLN A 123 12.16 -7.40 -5.71
C GLN A 123 10.73 -7.39 -6.34
N SER A 124 9.73 -6.81 -5.69
CA SER A 124 8.32 -6.82 -6.09
C SER A 124 7.71 -5.44 -5.90
N ALA A 125 6.82 -5.06 -6.80
CA ALA A 125 6.02 -3.84 -6.64
C ALA A 125 4.90 -4.04 -5.60
N PHE A 126 4.58 -5.28 -5.22
CA PHE A 126 3.58 -5.59 -4.21
C PHE A 126 4.21 -6.42 -3.09
N PHE A 127 3.94 -6.05 -1.85
CA PHE A 127 4.49 -6.74 -0.70
C PHE A 127 3.46 -6.86 0.42
N ILE A 128 3.16 -8.08 0.84
CA ILE A 128 2.33 -8.36 2.01
C ILE A 128 3.19 -8.17 3.25
N THR A 129 2.92 -7.06 3.95
CA THR A 129 3.64 -6.66 5.17
C THR A 129 3.20 -7.50 6.36
N ASP A 130 1.89 -7.75 6.48
CA ASP A 130 1.31 -8.45 7.62
C ASP A 130 0.14 -9.35 7.20
N ILE A 131 -0.07 -10.42 7.97
CA ILE A 131 -1.17 -11.36 7.80
C ILE A 131 -1.65 -11.85 9.17
N TRP A 132 -2.95 -11.83 9.39
CA TRP A 132 -3.54 -12.33 10.64
C TRP A 132 -4.99 -12.78 10.41
N ARG A 133 -5.53 -13.57 11.34
CA ARG A 133 -6.91 -14.05 11.29
C ARG A 133 -7.77 -13.36 12.36
N HIS A 134 -8.98 -13.00 11.96
CA HIS A 134 -10.07 -12.63 12.85
C HIS A 134 -11.27 -13.52 12.55
N GLU A 135 -11.65 -14.38 13.49
CA GLU A 135 -12.74 -15.36 13.30
C GLU A 135 -12.49 -16.24 12.06
N THR A 136 -13.33 -16.15 11.04
CA THR A 136 -13.21 -16.89 9.77
C THR A 136 -12.56 -16.08 8.65
N ARG A 137 -12.07 -14.87 8.95
CA ARG A 137 -11.53 -13.94 7.96
C ARG A 137 -10.03 -13.78 8.13
N ILE A 138 -9.30 -13.82 7.03
CA ILE A 138 -7.88 -13.51 6.99
C ILE A 138 -7.73 -12.07 6.51
N HIS A 139 -7.05 -11.28 7.31
CA HIS A 139 -6.67 -9.91 7.02
C HIS A 139 -5.23 -9.89 6.51
N MET A 140 -4.99 -9.14 5.43
CA MET A 140 -3.67 -8.94 4.84
C MET A 140 -3.43 -7.46 4.62
N SER A 141 -2.27 -6.99 5.04
CA SER A 141 -1.79 -5.64 4.74
C SER A 141 -0.83 -5.71 3.57
N ILE A 142 -1.12 -5.00 2.49
CA ILE A 142 -0.35 -5.06 1.24
C ILE A 142 0.12 -3.66 0.87
N ALA A 143 1.44 -3.49 0.77
CA ALA A 143 2.09 -2.28 0.32
C ALA A 143 2.34 -2.32 -1.19
N TYR A 144 2.09 -1.20 -1.87
CA TYR A 144 2.40 -0.98 -3.27
C TYR A 144 3.63 -0.10 -3.41
N LEU A 145 4.77 -0.72 -3.74
CA LEU A 145 6.12 -0.18 -3.68
C LEU A 145 6.53 0.54 -4.96
N VAL A 146 5.65 1.38 -5.51
CA VAL A 146 5.95 2.17 -6.74
C VAL A 146 6.31 3.61 -6.44
N ASN A 147 6.14 4.04 -5.20
CA ASN A 147 6.52 5.37 -4.75
C ASN A 147 7.45 5.30 -3.54
N GLU A 148 8.36 6.26 -3.48
CA GLU A 148 9.39 6.36 -2.44
C GLU A 148 8.79 6.41 -1.03
N ALA A 149 7.70 7.18 -0.83
CA ALA A 149 7.07 7.31 0.49
C ALA A 149 6.62 5.97 1.09
N THR A 150 6.20 4.99 0.27
CA THR A 150 5.84 3.66 0.76
C THR A 150 7.08 2.84 1.09
N VAL A 151 8.14 2.94 0.28
CA VAL A 151 9.42 2.26 0.53
C VAL A 151 10.08 2.77 1.81
N GLU A 152 10.20 4.09 1.96
CA GLU A 152 10.75 4.74 3.16
C GLU A 152 9.98 4.33 4.41
N TYR A 153 8.64 4.36 4.34
CA TYR A 153 7.80 3.93 5.46
C TYR A 153 8.10 2.49 5.89
N LEU A 154 8.24 1.56 4.94
CA LEU A 154 8.55 0.17 5.28
C LEU A 154 9.96 0.00 5.86
N GLN A 155 10.94 0.76 5.35
CA GLN A 155 12.29 0.74 5.89
C GLN A 155 12.34 1.25 7.32
N ASP A 156 11.60 2.33 7.61
CA ASP A 156 11.49 2.88 8.96
C ASP A 156 10.75 1.91 9.89
N LEU A 157 9.67 1.27 9.44
CA LEU A 157 8.95 0.26 10.22
C LEU A 157 9.88 -0.92 10.55
N HIS A 158 10.65 -1.42 9.58
CA HIS A 158 11.61 -2.49 9.78
C HIS A 158 12.71 -2.08 10.78
N ARG A 159 13.17 -0.82 10.77
CA ARG A 159 14.14 -0.31 11.75
C ARG A 159 13.56 -0.32 13.17
N LEU A 160 12.27 0.03 13.33
CA LEU A 160 11.59 0.01 14.62
C LEU A 160 11.37 -1.41 15.17
N GLU A 161 11.11 -2.39 14.30
CA GLU A 161 10.94 -3.79 14.69
C GLU A 161 12.27 -4.49 15.03
N HIS A 162 13.40 -3.98 14.51
CA HIS A 162 14.73 -4.55 14.70
C HIS A 162 15.79 -3.51 15.10
N PRO A 163 15.68 -2.88 16.28
CA PRO A 163 16.56 -1.78 16.69
C PRO A 163 18.03 -2.17 16.88
N GLU A 164 18.35 -3.46 17.10
CA GLU A 164 19.68 -3.91 17.57
C GLU A 164 20.72 -4.19 16.47
N LYS A 165 20.40 -4.06 15.17
CA LYS A 165 21.33 -4.46 14.09
C LYS A 165 22.24 -3.35 13.56
N GLU A 166 21.97 -2.09 13.87
CA GLU A 166 22.72 -0.95 13.32
C GLU A 166 23.87 -0.49 14.24
N ASP A 167 23.69 -0.58 15.57
CA ASP A 167 24.69 -0.18 16.59
C ASP A 167 25.94 -1.09 16.66
N ARG A 168 26.06 -2.13 15.81
CA ARG A 168 27.23 -3.04 15.79
C ARG A 168 28.07 -2.94 14.51
N ALA A 169 27.81 -1.94 13.66
CA ALA A 169 28.51 -1.73 12.41
C ALA A 169 29.43 -0.49 12.40
N GLU A 170 29.79 0.05 13.57
CA GLU A 170 30.82 1.08 13.74
C GLU A 170 32.09 0.53 14.42
#